data_AF-C3MP22-F1
#
_entry.id   AF-C3MP22-F1
#
_cell.length_a   1.000
_cell.length_b   1.000
_cell.length_c   1.000
_cell.angle_alpha   90.00
_cell.angle_beta   90.00
_cell.angle_gamma   90.00
#
_symmetry.space_group_name_H-M   'P 1'
#
loop_
_entity.id
_entity.type
_entity.pdbx_description
1 polymer ?
#
loop_
_entity_poly.entity_id
_entity_poly.type
_entity_poly.pdbx_seq_one_letter_code
_entity_poly.pdbx_strand_id
1 'polypeptide(L)'
;MCLLVINNVARPIISDDFILLRDDSFSKVKDYLRVLSSDRRDGEISKSYFYFIVDRLRRMGLLIDNAIGFKAVLPFTVNNKGINLKEGIMYITNDRHLIYFNYYDATYQCDRCSITTFSCVPSLKKIAHELDIKIRSDITNIAWYELLEDIQYYLLESSIFLRVKTTEIGKSSEVIKVGEYARDL
;
A
#
# COMPACT_ATOMS: atom_id res chain seq x y z
N MET A 1 -2.44 16.59 4.16
CA MET A 1 -1.03 16.29 4.52
C MET A 1 -0.80 14.87 4.05
N CYS A 2 0.04 14.62 3.05
CA CYS A 2 0.14 13.32 2.40
C CYS A 2 1.58 12.82 2.33
N LEU A 3 1.77 11.50 2.21
CA LEU A 3 3.07 10.86 1.99
C LEU A 3 3.06 10.15 0.62
N LEU A 4 4.04 10.48 -0.23
CA LEU A 4 4.32 9.79 -1.50
C LEU A 4 5.72 9.19 -1.44
N VAL A 5 5.82 7.88 -1.67
CA VAL A 5 7.09 7.15 -1.77
C VAL A 5 7.10 6.38 -3.08
N ILE A 6 8.23 6.39 -3.79
CA ILE A 6 8.40 5.66 -5.06
C ILE A 6 9.68 4.84 -4.97
N ASN A 7 9.55 3.53 -5.12
CA ASN A 7 10.68 2.60 -5.11
C ASN A 7 10.73 1.77 -6.41
N ASN A 8 11.93 1.47 -6.89
CA ASN A 8 12.09 0.47 -7.95
C ASN A 8 11.81 -0.93 -7.40
N VAL A 9 11.10 -1.74 -8.18
CA VAL A 9 10.72 -3.12 -7.84
C VAL A 9 11.65 -4.10 -8.54
N ALA A 10 12.51 -4.74 -7.74
CA ALA A 10 13.37 -5.84 -8.17
C ALA A 10 12.70 -7.22 -8.04
N ARG A 11 11.74 -7.36 -7.12
CA ARG A 11 11.01 -8.62 -6.93
C ARG A 11 10.14 -8.98 -8.14
N PRO A 12 9.93 -10.28 -8.42
CA PRO A 12 8.89 -10.70 -9.37
C PRO A 12 7.51 -10.21 -8.93
N ILE A 13 6.61 -9.94 -9.88
CA ILE A 13 5.21 -9.59 -9.65
C ILE A 13 4.39 -10.72 -10.27
N ILE A 14 3.50 -11.33 -9.50
CA ILE A 14 2.80 -12.57 -9.91
C ILE A 14 1.27 -12.45 -9.90
N SER A 15 0.74 -11.30 -9.50
CA SER A 15 -0.70 -11.03 -9.49
C SER A 15 -0.95 -9.62 -10.00
N ASP A 16 -2.08 -9.46 -10.71
CA ASP A 16 -2.61 -8.18 -11.18
C ASP A 16 -3.81 -7.72 -10.32
N ASP A 17 -3.96 -8.29 -9.12
CA ASP A 17 -5.16 -8.10 -8.31
C ASP A 17 -5.11 -6.79 -7.51
N PHE A 18 -6.29 -6.21 -7.30
CA PHE A 18 -6.51 -5.22 -6.26
C PHE A 18 -6.80 -5.94 -4.94
N ILE A 19 -6.10 -5.56 -3.88
CA ILE A 19 -6.32 -6.09 -2.54
C ILE A 19 -6.68 -4.98 -1.55
N LEU A 20 -7.51 -5.33 -0.57
CA LEU A 20 -7.85 -4.44 0.53
C LEU A 20 -6.99 -4.76 1.75
N LEU A 21 -6.33 -3.74 2.30
CA LEU A 21 -5.50 -3.86 3.50
C LEU A 21 -6.06 -2.98 4.61
N ARG A 22 -6.05 -3.47 5.85
CA ARG A 22 -6.50 -2.67 6.99
C ARG A 22 -5.65 -1.40 7.09
N ASP A 23 -6.28 -0.25 7.34
CA ASP A 23 -5.65 1.07 7.32
C ASP A 23 -4.42 1.17 8.27
N ASP A 24 -4.50 0.54 9.44
CA ASP A 24 -3.39 0.46 10.40
C ASP A 24 -2.20 -0.37 9.88
N SER A 25 -2.49 -1.43 9.12
CA SER A 25 -1.47 -2.25 8.45
C SER A 25 -0.88 -1.50 7.25
N PHE A 26 -1.73 -0.88 6.43
CA PHE A 26 -1.32 -0.06 5.29
C PHE A 26 -0.36 1.06 5.73
N SER A 27 -0.72 1.77 6.80
CA SER A 27 0.13 2.85 7.35
C SER A 27 1.49 2.37 7.85
N LYS A 28 1.61 1.10 8.29
CA LYS A 28 2.89 0.48 8.69
C LYS A 28 3.72 -0.01 7.51
N VAL A 29 3.13 -0.23 6.34
CA VAL A 29 3.86 -0.72 5.15
C VAL A 29 4.94 0.28 4.72
N LYS A 30 4.78 1.57 5.00
CA LYS A 30 5.80 2.60 4.69
C LYS A 30 7.19 2.24 5.24
N ASP A 31 7.25 1.59 6.40
CA ASP A 31 8.49 1.17 7.06
C ASP A 31 9.12 -0.08 6.39
N TYR A 32 8.36 -0.77 5.54
CA TYR A 32 8.73 -2.04 4.91
C TYR A 32 8.88 -1.94 3.39
N LEU A 33 8.62 -0.77 2.78
CA LEU A 33 8.61 -0.58 1.32
C LEU A 33 9.91 -1.04 0.63
N ARG A 34 11.06 -0.88 1.28
CA ARG A 34 12.37 -1.32 0.76
C ARG A 34 12.46 -2.85 0.67
N VAL A 35 12.01 -3.55 1.70
CA VAL A 35 11.97 -5.03 1.73
C VAL A 35 10.86 -5.56 0.82
N LEU A 36 9.76 -4.84 0.70
CA LEU A 36 8.69 -5.17 -0.24
C LEU A 36 9.15 -5.04 -1.70
N SER A 37 9.94 -4.02 -2.03
CA SER A 37 10.37 -3.78 -3.41
C SER A 37 11.59 -4.62 -3.84
N SER A 38 12.39 -5.11 -2.90
CA SER A 38 13.62 -5.87 -3.17
C SER A 38 13.77 -7.09 -2.25
N ASP A 39 14.20 -8.21 -2.83
CA ASP A 39 14.60 -9.42 -2.09
C ASP A 39 16.06 -9.36 -1.61
N ARG A 40 16.82 -8.35 -2.04
CA ARG A 40 18.19 -8.13 -1.62
C ARG A 40 18.21 -7.50 -0.24
N ARG A 41 18.86 -8.18 0.71
CA ARG A 41 19.25 -7.61 1.99
C ARG A 41 20.47 -6.71 1.77
N ASP A 42 20.31 -5.42 2.01
CA ASP A 42 21.44 -4.52 2.22
C ASP A 42 21.96 -4.67 3.65
N GLY A 43 23.25 -4.40 3.84
CA GLY A 43 23.93 -4.58 5.13
C GLY A 43 23.37 -3.73 6.28
N GLU A 44 22.44 -2.82 6.01
CA GLU A 44 21.77 -1.94 6.98
C GLU A 44 20.75 -2.67 7.86
N ILE A 45 20.23 -3.81 7.40
CA ILE A 45 19.20 -4.59 8.10
C ILE A 45 19.78 -5.93 8.55
N SER A 46 19.58 -6.28 9.83
CA SER A 46 19.97 -7.59 10.34
C SER A 46 19.22 -8.72 9.61
N LYS A 47 19.85 -9.89 9.48
CA LYS A 47 19.25 -11.04 8.78
C LYS A 47 17.91 -11.44 9.43
N SER A 48 17.86 -11.52 10.75
CA SER A 48 16.64 -11.86 11.50
C SER A 48 15.53 -10.83 11.27
N TYR A 49 15.86 -9.54 11.31
CA TYR A 49 14.87 -8.48 11.10
C TYR A 49 14.36 -8.42 9.66
N PHE A 50 15.23 -8.68 8.67
CA PHE A 50 14.81 -8.81 7.27
C PHE A 50 13.76 -9.91 7.09
N TYR A 51 14.02 -11.12 7.60
CA TYR A 51 13.06 -12.22 7.49
C TYR A 51 11.78 -11.99 8.30
N PHE A 52 11.88 -11.30 9.43
CA PHE A 52 10.70 -10.85 10.18
C PHE A 52 9.80 -9.93 9.33
N ILE A 53 10.39 -8.96 8.62
CA ILE A 53 9.63 -8.08 7.72
C ILE A 53 9.02 -8.89 6.56
N VAL A 54 9.77 -9.81 5.95
CA VAL A 54 9.25 -10.67 4.88
C VAL A 54 8.05 -11.49 5.35
N ASP A 55 8.13 -12.11 6.54
CA ASP A 55 6.99 -12.85 7.11
C ASP A 55 5.78 -11.94 7.35
N ARG A 56 6.00 -10.74 7.88
CA ARG A 56 4.94 -9.74 8.07
C ARG A 56 4.28 -9.34 6.74
N LEU A 57 5.06 -9.11 5.68
CA LEU A 57 4.53 -8.79 4.35
C LEU A 57 3.72 -9.94 3.75
N ARG A 58 4.15 -11.19 3.97
CA ARG A 58 3.38 -12.39 3.56
C ARG A 58 2.06 -12.51 4.29
N ARG A 59 2.05 -12.30 5.61
CA ARG A 59 0.81 -12.32 6.41
C ARG A 59 -0.19 -11.24 5.99
N MET A 60 0.32 -10.09 5.51
CA MET A 60 -0.51 -9.02 4.94
C MET A 60 -1.02 -9.33 3.52
N GLY A 61 -0.62 -10.45 2.92
CA GLY A 61 -0.96 -10.81 1.54
C GLY A 61 -0.21 -9.98 0.48
N LEU A 62 0.78 -9.19 0.88
CA LEU A 62 1.56 -8.34 -0.04
C LEU A 62 2.63 -9.13 -0.80
N LEU A 63 3.12 -10.20 -0.18
CA LEU A 63 4.03 -11.16 -0.79
C LEU A 63 3.39 -12.55 -0.83
N ILE A 64 3.49 -13.21 -1.98
CA ILE A 64 3.20 -14.63 -2.16
C ILE A 64 4.54 -15.30 -2.46
N ASP A 65 4.97 -16.19 -1.57
CA ASP A 65 6.34 -16.68 -1.48
C ASP A 65 7.35 -15.52 -1.38
N ASN A 66 8.03 -15.17 -2.48
CA ASN A 66 8.98 -14.05 -2.55
C ASN A 66 8.61 -13.00 -3.61
N ALA A 67 7.47 -13.15 -4.26
CA ALA A 67 6.98 -12.26 -5.30
C ALA A 67 5.86 -11.35 -4.77
N ILE A 68 5.73 -10.19 -5.39
CA ILE A 68 4.64 -9.25 -5.12
C ILE A 68 3.33 -9.85 -5.61
N GLY A 69 2.36 -9.93 -4.70
CA GLY A 69 1.07 -10.59 -4.91
C GLY A 69 -0.09 -9.64 -5.20
N PHE A 70 0.18 -8.44 -5.72
CA PHE A 70 -0.85 -7.44 -6.03
C PHE A 70 -0.43 -6.50 -7.15
N LYS A 71 -1.41 -5.93 -7.84
CA LYS A 71 -1.27 -4.72 -8.66
C LYS A 71 -1.46 -3.46 -7.85
N ALA A 72 -2.50 -3.46 -7.03
CA ALA A 72 -2.87 -2.32 -6.21
C ALA A 72 -3.34 -2.74 -4.82
N VAL A 73 -3.12 -1.89 -3.83
CA VAL A 73 -3.60 -2.04 -2.46
C VAL A 73 -4.33 -0.78 -2.05
N LEU A 74 -5.54 -0.94 -1.53
CA LEU A 74 -6.33 0.15 -0.97
C LEU A 74 -6.54 -0.05 0.54
N PRO A 75 -6.32 0.99 1.36
CA PRO A 75 -6.57 0.93 2.78
C PRO A 75 -8.08 0.90 3.06
N PHE A 76 -8.48 0.16 4.09
CA PHE A 76 -9.86 0.16 4.57
C PHE A 76 -9.96 0.14 6.10
N THR A 77 -11.08 0.66 6.58
CA THR A 77 -11.54 0.53 7.97
C THR A 77 -12.86 -0.21 7.99
N VAL A 78 -13.18 -0.84 9.12
CA VAL A 78 -14.48 -1.47 9.34
C VAL A 78 -15.14 -0.75 10.50
N ASN A 79 -16.38 -0.32 10.30
CA ASN A 79 -17.21 0.25 11.34
C ASN A 79 -18.58 -0.45 11.35
N ASN A 80 -19.48 0.02 12.22
CA ASN A 80 -20.85 -0.50 12.32
C ASN A 80 -21.69 -0.29 11.04
N LYS A 81 -21.24 0.54 10.09
CA LYS A 81 -21.88 0.76 8.78
C LYS A 81 -21.26 -0.09 7.66
N GLY A 82 -20.21 -0.87 7.94
CA GLY A 82 -19.56 -1.75 6.99
C GLY A 82 -18.09 -1.40 6.72
N ILE A 83 -17.64 -1.70 5.51
CA ILE A 83 -16.30 -1.40 5.02
C ILE A 83 -16.27 0.04 4.52
N ASN A 84 -15.30 0.82 5.01
CA ASN A 84 -15.03 2.16 4.52
C ASN A 84 -13.61 2.21 3.95
N LEU A 85 -13.51 2.38 2.65
CA LEU A 85 -12.23 2.57 1.95
C LEU A 85 -11.63 3.92 2.35
N LYS A 86 -10.30 3.99 2.38
CA LYS A 86 -9.55 5.16 2.80
C LYS A 86 -8.74 5.71 1.64
N GLU A 87 -8.48 7.00 1.72
CA GLU A 87 -7.73 7.77 0.74
C GLU A 87 -6.24 7.43 0.83
N GLY A 88 -5.87 6.37 0.15
CA GLY A 88 -4.50 5.90 0.00
C GLY A 88 -4.43 4.82 -1.06
N ILE A 89 -3.25 4.63 -1.63
CA ILE A 89 -3.01 3.57 -2.60
C ILE A 89 -1.56 3.12 -2.54
N MET A 90 -1.35 1.83 -2.69
CA MET A 90 -0.05 1.29 -3.07
C MET A 90 -0.21 0.63 -4.44
N TYR A 91 0.57 1.03 -5.43
CA TYR A 91 0.36 0.65 -6.82
C TYR A 91 1.68 0.23 -7.48
N ILE A 92 1.66 -0.88 -8.20
CA ILE A 92 2.78 -1.38 -8.99
C ILE A 92 2.58 -0.94 -10.44
N THR A 93 3.40 -0.04 -10.93
CA THR A 93 3.34 0.40 -12.33
C THR A 93 3.89 -0.68 -13.28
N ASN A 94 3.52 -0.58 -14.56
CA ASN A 94 4.00 -1.49 -15.60
C ASN A 94 5.51 -1.39 -15.83
N ASP A 95 6.12 -0.24 -15.52
CA ASP A 95 7.57 -0.02 -15.53
C ASP A 95 8.25 -0.40 -14.20
N ARG A 96 7.58 -1.17 -13.34
CA ARG A 96 8.11 -1.76 -12.10
C ARG A 96 8.53 -0.73 -11.05
N HIS A 97 7.72 0.33 -10.88
CA HIS A 97 7.78 1.20 -9.73
C HIS A 97 6.67 0.86 -8.74
N LEU A 98 7.01 0.83 -7.46
CA LEU A 98 6.09 0.78 -6.34
C LEU A 98 5.80 2.21 -5.91
N ILE A 99 4.59 2.68 -6.20
CA ILE A 99 4.07 3.97 -5.73
C ILE A 99 3.28 3.71 -4.45
N TYR A 100 3.68 4.30 -3.34
CA TYR A 100 2.90 4.32 -2.10
C TYR A 100 2.44 5.76 -1.84
N PHE A 101 1.13 5.95 -1.74
CA PHE A 101 0.49 7.21 -1.44
C PHE A 101 -0.47 7.05 -0.25
N ASN A 102 -0.33 7.89 0.76
CA ASN A 102 -1.26 7.97 1.89
C ASN A 102 -1.69 9.42 2.10
N TYR A 103 -2.98 9.71 1.93
CA TYR A 103 -3.51 11.07 1.95
C TYR A 103 -3.55 11.70 3.35
N TYR A 104 -3.54 10.89 4.42
CA TYR A 104 -3.66 11.36 5.81
C TYR A 104 -2.40 11.16 6.64
N ASP A 105 -1.31 10.65 6.05
CA ASP A 105 -0.06 10.49 6.77
C ASP A 105 0.56 11.87 7.09
N ALA A 106 0.60 12.20 8.37
CA ALA A 106 1.11 13.46 8.91
C ALA A 106 2.56 13.36 9.42
N THR A 107 3.23 12.21 9.26
CA THR A 107 4.63 11.99 9.71
C THR A 107 5.58 13.02 9.10
N TYR A 108 5.22 13.58 7.94
CA TYR A 108 5.76 14.83 7.42
C TYR A 108 4.69 15.93 7.55
N GLN A 109 4.93 16.91 8.44
CA GLN A 109 4.03 18.04 8.62
C GLN A 109 3.99 18.91 7.34
N CYS A 110 2.83 18.95 6.70
CA CYS A 110 2.60 19.68 5.45
C CYS A 110 2.18 21.15 5.62
N ASP A 111 2.56 21.81 6.72
CA ASP A 111 2.61 23.29 6.75
C ASP A 111 3.65 23.81 5.72
N ARG A 112 4.54 22.90 5.29
CA ARG A 112 5.41 22.96 4.11
C ARG A 112 5.33 21.63 3.36
N CYS A 113 4.17 21.28 2.82
CA CYS A 113 4.12 20.24 1.78
C CYS A 113 4.83 20.79 0.54
N SER A 114 6.16 20.69 0.49
CA SER A 114 6.92 20.89 -0.73
C SER A 114 6.72 19.66 -1.61
N ILE A 115 5.49 19.45 -2.09
CA ILE A 115 5.26 18.74 -3.34
C ILE A 115 5.96 19.61 -4.39
N THR A 116 7.28 19.42 -4.53
CA THR A 116 7.92 19.66 -5.80
C THR A 116 7.19 18.73 -6.76
N THR A 117 6.33 19.35 -7.55
CA THR A 117 5.50 18.86 -8.66
C THR A 117 6.08 17.72 -9.50
N PHE A 118 7.39 17.48 -9.45
CA PHE A 118 8.12 16.53 -10.27
C PHE A 118 7.75 15.06 -10.12
N SER A 119 7.39 14.55 -8.95
CA SER A 119 7.04 13.11 -8.80
C SER A 119 5.55 12.88 -8.56
N CYS A 120 4.87 13.82 -7.90
CA CYS A 120 3.46 13.69 -7.54
C CYS A 120 2.54 13.72 -8.77
N VAL A 121 2.69 14.73 -9.63
CA VAL A 121 1.87 14.84 -10.85
C VAL A 121 2.18 13.70 -11.83
N PRO A 122 3.45 13.31 -12.07
CA PRO A 122 3.73 12.15 -12.90
C PRO A 122 3.20 10.83 -12.33
N SER A 123 3.28 10.60 -11.02
CA SER A 123 2.72 9.39 -10.39
C SER A 123 1.21 9.31 -10.55
N LEU A 124 0.51 10.43 -10.29
CA LEU A 124 -0.92 10.56 -10.51
C LEU A 124 -1.29 10.23 -11.97
N LYS A 125 -0.64 10.92 -12.93
CA LYS A 125 -0.87 10.72 -14.37
C LYS A 125 -0.55 9.30 -14.80
N LYS A 126 0.48 8.68 -14.23
CA LYS A 126 0.90 7.32 -14.52
C LYS A 126 -0.18 6.32 -14.09
N ILE A 127 -0.66 6.40 -12.85
CA ILE A 127 -1.74 5.53 -12.35
C ILE A 127 -3.00 5.74 -13.18
N ALA A 128 -3.40 6.99 -13.37
CA ALA A 128 -4.58 7.34 -14.17
C ALA A 128 -4.51 6.78 -15.59
N HIS A 129 -3.37 6.92 -16.27
CA HIS A 129 -3.17 6.37 -17.61
C HIS A 129 -3.18 4.84 -17.63
N GLU A 130 -2.53 4.16 -16.68
CA GLU A 130 -2.52 2.70 -16.64
C GLU A 130 -3.89 2.08 -16.32
N LEU A 131 -4.74 2.81 -15.59
CA LEU A 131 -6.10 2.37 -15.24
C LEU A 131 -7.18 2.95 -16.17
N ASP A 132 -6.81 3.69 -17.22
CA ASP A 132 -7.73 4.39 -18.14
C ASP A 132 -8.74 5.33 -17.44
N ILE A 133 -8.29 6.00 -16.36
CA ILE A 133 -9.10 6.96 -15.60
C ILE A 133 -8.74 8.39 -16.02
N LYS A 134 -9.76 9.21 -16.26
CA LYS A 134 -9.57 10.62 -16.64
C LYS A 134 -9.37 11.50 -15.41
N ILE A 135 -8.29 12.27 -15.39
CA ILE A 135 -8.07 13.33 -14.41
C ILE A 135 -8.95 14.53 -14.79
N ARG A 136 -9.79 15.01 -13.87
CA ARG A 136 -10.77 16.07 -14.11
C ARG A 136 -10.33 17.43 -13.56
N SER A 137 -9.55 17.43 -12.47
CA SER A 137 -9.06 18.65 -11.83
C SER A 137 -7.59 18.96 -12.16
N ASP A 138 -7.31 20.24 -12.39
CA ASP A 138 -5.93 20.77 -12.51
C ASP A 138 -5.27 20.99 -11.12
N ILE A 139 -6.06 20.95 -10.04
CA ILE A 139 -5.58 21.10 -8.67
C ILE A 139 -5.15 19.72 -8.17
N THR A 140 -3.84 19.51 -8.04
CA THR A 140 -3.22 18.20 -7.74
C THR A 140 -3.87 17.43 -6.57
N ASN A 141 -4.18 18.10 -5.46
CA ASN A 141 -4.78 17.44 -4.29
C ASN A 141 -6.20 16.94 -4.59
N ILE A 142 -6.99 17.74 -5.30
CA ILE A 142 -8.35 17.38 -5.73
C ILE A 142 -8.26 16.24 -6.75
N ALA A 143 -7.32 16.33 -7.69
CA ALA A 143 -7.09 15.32 -8.71
C ALA A 143 -6.73 13.94 -8.11
N TRP A 144 -5.93 13.91 -7.04
CA TRP A 144 -5.66 12.67 -6.29
C TRP A 144 -6.90 12.11 -5.62
N TYR A 145 -7.69 12.98 -4.99
CA TYR A 145 -8.93 12.57 -4.34
C TYR A 145 -9.91 11.97 -5.35
N GLU A 146 -10.15 12.67 -6.47
CA GLU A 146 -11.02 12.21 -7.56
C GLU A 146 -10.53 10.88 -8.16
N LEU A 147 -9.22 10.74 -8.39
CA LEU A 147 -8.65 9.49 -8.89
C LEU A 147 -8.89 8.33 -7.91
N LEU A 148 -8.67 8.55 -6.61
CA LEU A 148 -8.89 7.52 -5.59
C LEU A 148 -10.37 7.15 -5.50
N GLU A 149 -11.28 8.12 -5.57
CA GLU A 149 -12.72 7.90 -5.59
C GLU A 149 -13.14 7.06 -6.80
N ASP A 150 -12.64 7.38 -8.01
CA ASP A 150 -12.90 6.61 -9.22
C ASP A 150 -12.36 5.18 -9.11
N ILE A 151 -11.12 5.01 -8.63
CA ILE A 151 -10.53 3.67 -8.42
C ILE A 151 -11.39 2.85 -7.45
N GLN A 152 -11.81 3.45 -6.33
CA GLN A 152 -12.64 2.78 -5.33
C GLN A 152 -14.01 2.40 -5.91
N TYR A 153 -14.62 3.29 -6.69
CA TYR A 153 -15.89 3.03 -7.37
C TYR A 153 -15.77 1.84 -8.34
N TYR A 154 -14.80 1.88 -9.26
CA TYR A 154 -14.61 0.82 -10.25
C TYR A 154 -14.23 -0.52 -9.61
N LEU A 155 -13.45 -0.50 -8.55
CA LEU A 155 -13.16 -1.70 -7.76
C LEU A 155 -14.44 -2.33 -7.24
N LEU A 156 -15.29 -1.54 -6.58
CA LEU A 156 -16.51 -2.06 -5.97
C LEU A 156 -17.52 -2.52 -7.02
N GLU A 157 -17.64 -1.80 -8.14
CA GLU A 157 -18.51 -2.17 -9.25
C GLU A 157 -18.07 -3.48 -9.93
N SER A 158 -16.76 -3.69 -10.10
CA SER A 158 -16.20 -4.89 -10.71
C SER A 158 -16.10 -6.09 -9.75
N SER A 159 -16.23 -5.87 -8.45
CA SER A 159 -16.13 -6.91 -7.42
C SER A 159 -17.39 -7.77 -7.35
N ILE A 160 -17.29 -9.02 -7.81
CA ILE A 160 -18.42 -9.98 -7.77
C ILE A 160 -18.58 -10.63 -6.40
N PHE A 161 -17.49 -10.89 -5.69
CA PHE A 161 -17.53 -11.58 -4.40
C PHE A 161 -16.39 -11.17 -3.46
N LEU A 162 -16.67 -11.21 -2.16
CA LEU A 162 -15.68 -11.16 -1.10
C LEU A 162 -15.59 -12.54 -0.45
N ARG A 163 -14.37 -13.08 -0.31
CA ARG A 163 -14.15 -14.38 0.34
C ARG A 163 -13.38 -14.21 1.64
N VAL A 164 -13.92 -14.73 2.74
CA VAL A 164 -13.27 -14.80 4.04
C VAL A 164 -13.33 -16.23 4.54
N LYS A 165 -12.21 -16.75 5.07
CA LYS A 165 -12.19 -18.08 5.70
C LYS A 165 -12.81 -17.99 7.09
N THR A 166 -13.72 -18.89 7.42
CA THR A 166 -14.39 -18.95 8.73
C THR A 166 -13.40 -19.10 9.88
N THR A 167 -12.24 -19.74 9.65
CA THR A 167 -11.15 -19.88 10.61
C THR A 167 -10.52 -18.56 11.05
N GLU A 168 -10.74 -17.47 10.31
CA GLU A 168 -10.21 -16.14 10.63
C GLU A 168 -11.20 -15.27 11.40
N ILE A 169 -12.46 -15.72 11.54
CA ILE A 169 -13.50 -14.97 12.24
C ILE A 169 -13.27 -15.09 13.76
N GLY A 170 -13.23 -13.96 14.46
CA GLY A 170 -13.05 -13.91 15.92
C GLY A 170 -11.60 -13.95 16.40
N LYS A 171 -10.63 -14.19 15.51
CA LYS A 171 -9.22 -13.94 15.81
C LYS A 171 -8.98 -12.43 15.78
N SER A 172 -8.41 -11.88 16.86
CA SER A 172 -7.90 -10.51 16.78
C SER A 172 -6.81 -10.48 15.72
N SER A 173 -6.84 -9.48 14.84
CA SER A 173 -5.66 -9.14 14.06
C SER A 173 -4.57 -8.84 15.09
N GLU A 174 -3.63 -9.76 15.31
CA GLU A 174 -2.60 -9.58 16.31
C GLU A 174 -1.94 -8.22 16.08
N VAL A 175 -2.14 -7.28 17.01
CA VAL A 175 -1.29 -6.12 17.11
C VAL A 175 0.04 -6.66 17.63
N ILE A 176 0.86 -7.19 16.72
CA ILE A 176 2.14 -7.79 17.05
C ILE A 176 3.00 -6.68 17.65
N LYS A 177 3.18 -6.74 18.98
CA LYS A 177 4.02 -5.84 19.75
C LYS A 177 5.45 -5.98 19.24
N VAL A 178 5.99 -4.90 18.71
CA VAL A 178 7.41 -4.79 18.33
C VAL A 178 8.20 -4.77 19.64
N GLY A 179 8.61 -5.94 20.15
CA GLY A 179 9.34 -5.98 21.42
C GLY A 179 9.77 -7.34 21.97
N GLU A 180 9.20 -8.47 21.52
CA GLU A 180 9.52 -9.78 22.15
C GLU A 180 10.64 -10.58 21.47
N TYR A 181 11.07 -10.23 20.25
CA TYR A 181 12.14 -10.97 19.56
C TYR A 181 13.57 -10.43 19.81
N ALA A 182 13.74 -9.47 20.72
CA ALA A 182 15.05 -8.87 21.00
C ALA A 182 15.69 -9.36 22.32
N ARG A 183 15.19 -10.43 22.95
CA ARG A 183 15.72 -10.90 24.25
C ARG A 183 16.53 -12.19 24.25
N ASP A 184 16.56 -12.97 23.16
CA ASP A 184 17.25 -14.27 23.17
C ASP A 184 18.24 -14.46 22.00
N LEU A 185 19.11 -13.48 21.74
CA LEU A 185 20.35 -13.66 20.97
C LEU A 185 21.49 -12.82 21.55
#